data_AF-A0A0D2K7W3-F1
#
_entry.id   AF-A0A0D2K7W3-F1
#
_cell.length_a   1.000
_cell.length_b   1.000
_cell.length_c   1.000
_cell.angle_alpha   90.00
_cell.angle_beta   90.00
_cell.angle_gamma   90.00
#
_symmetry.space_group_name_H-M   'P 1'
#
loop_
_entity.id
_entity.type
_entity.pdbx_description
1 polymer ?
#
loop_
_entity_poly.entity_id
_entity_poly.type
_entity_poly.pdbx_seq_one_letter_code
_entity_poly.pdbx_strand_id
1 'polypeptide(L)'
;MRPDLKVEGPIQYDAAIDPKVAAVKIKTHSEVAGRANVFVFPDLNTGNNTYKAVQQATGAIAMGPVMQGLSKPVNDLSRGCTVADIINTVCVTSVQAMQAKQGAGAAKSAAAAAAAAGVPQAAAAAA
;
A
#
# COMPACT_ATOMS: atom_id res chain seq x y z
N MET A 1 -5.17 -14.40 -4.19
CA MET A 1 -3.86 -13.91 -3.71
C MET A 1 -3.23 -13.03 -4.79
N ARG A 2 -2.33 -12.09 -4.46
CA ARG A 2 -1.65 -11.17 -5.40
C ARG A 2 -0.17 -11.59 -5.59
N PRO A 3 0.11 -12.64 -6.38
CA PRO A 3 1.47 -13.17 -6.54
C PRO A 3 2.39 -12.25 -7.34
N ASP A 4 1.81 -11.25 -8.02
CA ASP A 4 2.52 -10.22 -8.76
C ASP A 4 3.25 -9.20 -7.87
N LEU A 5 2.91 -9.14 -6.58
CA LEU A 5 3.55 -8.24 -5.64
C LEU A 5 4.85 -8.85 -5.11
N LYS A 6 5.92 -8.07 -5.20
CA LYS A 6 7.22 -8.39 -4.60
C LYS A 6 7.13 -8.11 -3.10
N VAL A 7 7.16 -9.16 -2.30
CA VAL A 7 7.03 -9.07 -0.84
C VAL A 7 8.14 -9.89 -0.20
N GLU A 8 8.78 -9.32 0.81
CA GLU A 8 9.79 -9.98 1.63
C GLU A 8 9.44 -9.79 3.09
N GLY A 9 9.48 -10.87 3.87
CA GLY A 9 9.10 -10.84 5.26
C GLY A 9 9.09 -12.23 5.88
N PRO A 10 9.42 -12.35 7.19
CA PRO A 10 9.83 -11.28 8.10
C PRO A 10 11.26 -10.78 7.82
N ILE A 11 11.46 -9.46 7.90
CA ILE A 11 12.76 -8.80 7.62
C ILE A 11 12.99 -7.64 8.60
N GLN A 12 14.25 -7.43 9.01
CA GLN A 12 14.64 -6.28 9.82
C GLN A 12 14.81 -5.02 8.96
N TYR A 13 14.56 -3.84 9.53
CA TYR A 13 14.60 -2.58 8.77
C TYR A 13 15.96 -2.34 8.08
N ASP A 14 17.07 -2.61 8.76
CA ASP A 14 18.41 -2.45 8.20
C ASP A 14 18.64 -3.33 6.96
N ALA A 15 18.22 -4.59 7.00
CA ALA A 15 18.24 -5.50 5.86
C ALA A 15 17.26 -5.09 4.76
N ALA A 16 16.18 -4.39 5.09
CA ALA A 16 15.20 -3.93 4.11
C ALA A 16 15.75 -2.75 3.26
N ILE A 17 16.58 -1.87 3.84
CA ILE A 17 17.04 -0.64 3.18
C ILE A 17 18.50 -0.63 2.74
N ASP A 18 19.39 -1.39 3.38
CA ASP A 18 20.83 -1.37 3.07
C ASP A 18 21.23 -2.63 2.28
N PRO A 19 21.67 -2.48 1.01
CA PRO A 19 22.15 -3.60 0.21
C PRO A 19 23.28 -4.41 0.86
N LYS A 20 24.16 -3.76 1.63
CA LYS A 20 25.30 -4.42 2.30
C LYS A 20 24.81 -5.31 3.43
N VAL A 21 23.88 -4.83 4.25
CA VAL A 21 23.27 -5.61 5.32
C VAL A 21 22.41 -6.74 4.74
N ALA A 22 21.64 -6.46 3.69
CA ALA A 22 20.85 -7.44 2.97
C ALA A 22 21.70 -8.60 2.44
N ALA A 23 22.85 -8.32 1.82
CA ALA A 23 23.75 -9.33 1.29
C ALA A 23 24.32 -10.28 2.37
N VAL A 24 24.41 -9.82 3.62
CA VAL A 24 24.88 -10.63 4.75
C VAL A 24 23.74 -11.42 5.39
N LYS A 25 22.58 -10.78 5.60
CA LYS A 25 21.46 -11.37 6.35
C LYS A 25 20.53 -12.23 5.50
N ILE A 26 20.36 -11.90 4.23
CA ILE A 26 19.42 -12.57 3.32
C ILE A 26 20.20 -13.52 2.41
N LYS A 27 20.07 -14.82 2.68
CA LYS A 27 20.80 -15.88 1.96
C LYS A 27 20.07 -16.37 0.71
N THR A 28 18.83 -15.97 0.53
CA THR A 28 17.99 -16.28 -0.63
C THR A 28 17.98 -15.12 -1.61
N HIS A 29 17.61 -15.39 -2.86
CA HIS A 29 17.34 -14.31 -3.80
C HIS A 29 16.10 -13.53 -3.34
N SER A 30 16.23 -12.22 -3.15
CA SER A 30 15.13 -11.33 -2.79
C SER A 30 15.14 -10.10 -3.70
N GLU A 31 13.98 -9.77 -4.25
CA GLU A 31 13.81 -8.56 -5.07
C GLU A 31 13.51 -7.31 -4.23
N VAL A 32 13.33 -7.45 -2.92
CA VAL A 32 12.91 -6.37 -2.00
C VAL A 32 14.03 -6.00 -1.02
N ALA A 33 14.77 -6.98 -0.50
CA ALA A 33 15.81 -6.73 0.50
C ALA A 33 16.90 -5.76 -0.02
N GLY A 34 17.31 -4.83 0.85
CA GLY A 34 18.29 -3.78 0.55
C GLY A 34 17.79 -2.66 -0.37
N ARG A 35 16.51 -2.67 -0.75
CA ARG A 35 15.92 -1.67 -1.66
C ARG A 35 14.43 -1.43 -1.41
N ALA A 36 13.93 -1.80 -0.23
CA ALA A 36 12.51 -1.68 0.11
C ALA A 36 12.07 -0.21 0.09
N ASN A 37 10.90 0.03 -0.49
CA ASN A 37 10.25 1.34 -0.56
C ASN A 37 8.87 1.38 0.11
N VAL A 38 8.36 0.22 0.52
CA VAL A 38 7.10 0.06 1.26
C VAL A 38 7.39 -0.76 2.51
N PHE A 39 6.98 -0.25 3.67
CA PHE A 39 7.17 -0.92 4.95
C PHE A 39 5.81 -1.25 5.57
N VAL A 40 5.61 -2.52 5.89
CA VAL A 40 4.43 -3.01 6.60
C VAL A 40 4.84 -3.32 8.04
N PHE A 41 4.24 -2.62 8.99
CA PHE A 41 4.53 -2.79 10.41
C PHE A 41 3.62 -3.84 11.04
N PRO A 42 4.09 -4.58 12.06
CA PRO A 42 3.31 -5.65 12.70
C PRO A 42 2.10 -5.12 13.47
N ASP A 43 2.16 -3.87 13.95
CA ASP A 43 1.12 -3.24 14.74
C ASP A 43 1.17 -1.70 14.63
N LEU A 44 0.10 -1.07 15.12
CA LEU A 44 -0.07 0.39 15.07
C LEU A 44 0.95 1.13 15.94
N ASN A 45 1.37 0.59 17.08
CA ASN A 45 2.34 1.24 17.95
C ASN A 45 3.70 1.32 17.26
N THR A 46 4.15 0.21 16.67
CA THR A 46 5.39 0.16 15.91
C THR A 46 5.31 1.13 14.73
N GLY A 47 4.27 1.04 13.90
CA GLY A 47 4.11 1.94 12.74
C GLY A 47 4.05 3.43 13.12
N ASN A 48 3.25 3.78 14.12
CA ASN A 48 3.06 5.18 14.53
C ASN A 48 4.30 5.79 15.18
N ASN A 49 5.02 5.03 16.01
CA ASN A 49 6.29 5.50 16.57
C ASN A 49 7.35 5.62 15.47
N THR A 50 7.46 4.66 14.57
CA THR A 50 8.49 4.68 13.52
C THR A 50 8.30 5.86 12.56
N TYR A 51 7.11 6.10 11.99
CA TYR A 51 6.98 7.21 11.04
C TYR A 51 7.20 8.57 11.71
N LYS A 52 6.76 8.76 12.97
CA LYS A 52 7.01 10.00 13.71
C LYS A 52 8.47 10.18 14.07
N ALA A 53 9.16 9.11 14.48
CA ALA A 53 10.58 9.17 14.75
C ALA A 53 11.37 9.54 13.49
N VAL A 54 11.05 8.95 12.33
CA VAL A 54 11.68 9.29 11.05
C VAL A 54 11.38 10.74 10.67
N GLN A 55 10.13 11.18 10.76
CA GLN A 55 9.74 12.57 10.48
C GLN A 55 10.57 13.55 11.33
N GLN A 56 10.62 13.34 12.65
CA GLN A 56 11.30 14.26 13.57
C GLN A 56 12.84 14.19 13.46
N ALA A 57 13.40 13.02 13.19
CA ALA A 57 14.86 12.85 13.09
C ALA A 57 15.43 13.36 11.77
N THR A 58 14.64 13.37 10.68
CA THR A 58 15.14 13.67 9.33
C THR A 58 14.58 14.96 8.74
N GLY A 59 13.50 15.51 9.32
CA GLY A 59 12.74 16.60 8.70
C GLY A 59 11.95 16.17 7.47
N ALA A 60 11.80 14.86 7.23
CA ALA A 60 11.02 14.34 6.12
C ALA A 60 9.55 14.81 6.21
N ILE A 61 8.96 15.07 5.05
CA ILE A 61 7.54 15.40 4.96
C ILE A 61 6.73 14.11 5.14
N ALA A 62 5.91 14.06 6.18
CA ALA A 62 4.94 12.99 6.38
C ALA A 62 3.57 13.42 5.85
N MET A 63 3.10 12.81 4.76
CA MET A 63 1.75 13.02 4.23
C MET A 63 0.81 11.89 4.67
N GLY A 64 -0.30 12.24 5.31
CA GLY A 64 -1.33 11.29 5.73
C GLY A 64 -2.04 11.69 7.04
N PRO A 65 -2.89 10.79 7.59
CA PRO A 65 -3.13 9.42 7.14
C PRO A 65 -3.87 9.35 5.80
N VAL A 66 -3.48 8.39 4.94
CA VAL A 66 -4.19 8.08 3.70
C VAL A 66 -4.95 6.78 3.89
N MET A 67 -6.28 6.84 3.81
CA MET A 67 -7.16 5.70 3.96
C MET A 67 -7.13 4.85 2.69
N GLN A 68 -7.03 3.53 2.87
CA GLN A 68 -6.99 2.55 1.79
C GLN A 68 -8.03 1.45 2.03
N GLY A 69 -8.46 0.77 0.96
CA GLY A 69 -9.42 -0.34 1.04
C GLY A 69 -10.91 0.05 1.05
N LEU A 70 -11.24 1.33 0.92
CA LEU A 70 -12.62 1.81 0.86
C LEU A 70 -13.21 1.74 -0.56
N SER A 71 -14.52 1.48 -0.69
CA SER A 71 -15.23 1.46 -1.98
C SER A 71 -15.25 2.83 -2.69
N LYS A 72 -15.16 3.91 -1.91
CA LYS A 72 -14.98 5.28 -2.39
C LYS A 72 -13.91 5.94 -1.51
N PRO A 73 -13.04 6.78 -2.08
CA PRO A 73 -11.97 7.39 -1.32
C PRO A 73 -12.54 8.42 -0.34
N VAL A 74 -12.19 8.25 0.93
CA VAL A 74 -12.49 9.16 2.02
C VAL A 74 -11.24 9.23 2.87
N ASN A 75 -10.68 10.42 3.05
CA ASN A 75 -9.50 10.63 3.89
C ASN A 75 -9.87 11.54 5.06
N ASP A 76 -9.25 11.24 6.20
CA ASP A 76 -9.37 12.06 7.41
C ASP A 76 -8.21 13.07 7.47
N LEU A 77 -8.46 14.20 8.13
CA LEU A 77 -7.45 15.23 8.35
C LEU A 77 -7.16 15.35 9.83
N SER A 78 -5.87 15.53 10.17
CA SER A 78 -5.50 15.86 11.54
C SER A 78 -6.10 17.22 11.94
N ARG A 79 -6.51 17.33 13.21
CA ARG A 79 -7.00 18.59 13.82
C ARG A 79 -6.00 19.75 13.71
N GLY A 80 -4.71 19.46 13.57
CA GLY A 80 -3.64 20.44 13.41
C GLY A 80 -3.12 20.59 11.98
N CYS A 81 -3.89 20.19 10.96
CA CYS A 81 -3.45 20.26 9.57
C CYS A 81 -3.28 21.70 9.08
N THR A 82 -2.29 21.90 8.22
CA THR A 82 -2.06 23.17 7.51
C THR A 82 -2.89 23.22 6.23
N VAL A 83 -3.01 24.41 5.61
CA VAL A 83 -3.64 24.55 4.29
C VAL A 83 -2.97 23.67 3.25
N ALA A 84 -1.63 23.53 3.31
CA ALA A 84 -0.89 22.65 2.42
C ALA A 84 -1.28 21.17 2.60
N ASP A 85 -1.46 20.71 3.84
CA ASP A 85 -1.90 19.34 4.13
C ASP A 85 -3.31 19.04 3.60
N ILE A 86 -4.21 20.03 3.68
CA ILE A 86 -5.57 19.94 3.12
C ILE A 86 -5.48 19.78 1.59
N ILE A 87 -4.72 20.65 0.92
CA ILE A 87 -4.54 20.59 -0.54
C ILE A 87 -3.95 19.25 -0.96
N ASN A 88 -2.88 18.80 -0.29
CA ASN A 88 -2.23 17.52 -0.57
C ASN A 88 -3.20 16.34 -0.41
N THR A 89 -3.99 16.33 0.68
CA THR A 89 -4.99 15.28 0.93
C THR A 89 -6.08 15.27 -0.15
N VAL A 90 -6.56 16.43 -0.60
CA VAL A 90 -7.53 16.53 -1.70
C VAL A 90 -6.94 16.02 -3.02
N CYS A 91 -5.69 16.36 -3.33
CA CYS A 91 -4.99 15.86 -4.51
C CYS A 91 -4.87 14.33 -4.48
N VAL A 92 -4.43 13.75 -3.35
CA VAL A 92 -4.35 12.29 -3.17
C VAL A 92 -5.73 11.64 -3.32
N THR A 93 -6.76 12.18 -2.65
CA THR A 93 -8.14 11.67 -2.73
C THR A 93 -8.66 11.67 -4.16
N SER A 94 -8.34 12.72 -4.93
CA SER A 94 -8.72 12.83 -6.34
C SER A 94 -8.07 11.74 -7.19
N VAL A 95 -6.79 11.46 -6.98
CA VAL A 95 -6.08 10.36 -7.65
C VAL A 95 -6.68 9.00 -7.26
N GLN A 96 -6.97 8.78 -5.98
CA GLN A 96 -7.65 7.55 -5.54
C GLN A 96 -9.02 7.38 -6.20
N ALA A 97 -9.78 8.47 -6.40
CA ALA A 97 -11.08 8.42 -7.07
C ALA A 97 -10.95 8.06 -8.56
N MET A 98 -9.93 8.60 -9.23
CA MET A 98 -9.63 8.26 -10.62
C MET A 98 -9.23 6.79 -10.76
N GLN A 99 -8.35 6.29 -9.88
CA GLN A 99 -7.96 4.88 -9.85
C GLN A 99 -9.14 3.95 -9.56
N ALA A 100 -10.01 4.31 -8.61
CA ALA A 100 -11.21 3.52 -8.30
C ALA A 100 -12.16 3.42 -9.51
N LYS A 101 -12.30 4.50 -10.30
CA LYS A 101 -13.06 4.46 -11.57
C LYS A 101 -12.39 3.60 -12.63
N GLN A 102 -11.07 3.69 -12.78
CA GLN A 102 -10.31 2.88 -13.75
C GLN A 102 -10.35 1.40 -13.39
N GLY A 103 -10.19 1.06 -12.11
CA GLY A 103 -10.31 -0.30 -11.58
C GLY A 103 -11.72 -0.87 -11.73
N ALA A 104 -12.77 -0.06 -11.50
CA ALA A 104 -14.15 -0.45 -11.76
C ALA A 104 -14.45 -0.65 -13.26
N GLY A 105 -13.82 0.14 -14.13
CA GLY A 105 -13.90 -0.01 -15.58
C GLY A 105 -13.24 -1.30 -16.08
N ALA A 106 -12.04 -1.61 -15.57
CA ALA A 106 -11.31 -2.84 -15.85
C ALA A 106 -12.01 -4.09 -15.27
N ALA A 107 -12.60 -3.98 -14.07
CA ALA A 107 -13.40 -5.05 -13.48
C ALA A 107 -14.70 -5.32 -14.27
N LYS A 108 -15.35 -4.27 -14.79
CA LYS A 108 -16.52 -4.40 -15.68
C LYS A 108 -16.16 -5.03 -17.02
N SER A 109 -15.00 -4.68 -17.62
CA SER A 109 -14.58 -5.30 -18.88
C SER A 109 -14.16 -6.76 -18.71
N ALA A 110 -13.48 -7.10 -17.60
CA ALA A 110 -13.15 -8.48 -17.25
C ALA A 110 -14.40 -9.33 -16.96
N ALA A 111 -15.40 -8.77 -16.26
CA ALA A 111 -16.67 -9.45 -16.02
C ALA A 111 -17.49 -9.67 -17.30
N ALA A 112 -17.49 -8.69 -18.22
CA ALA A 112 -18.14 -8.83 -19.53
C ALA A 112 -17.45 -9.88 -20.40
N ALA A 113 -16.10 -9.95 -20.38
CA ALA A 113 -15.34 -10.98 -21.07
C ALA A 113 -15.60 -12.39 -20.51
N ALA A 114 -15.70 -12.53 -19.18
CA ALA A 114 -16.03 -13.80 -18.53
C ALA A 114 -17.47 -14.27 -18.86
N ALA A 115 -18.43 -13.34 -18.94
CA ALA A 115 -19.81 -13.64 -19.34
C ALA A 115 -19.91 -14.05 -20.83
N ALA A 116 -19.12 -13.42 -21.70
CA ALA A 116 -19.05 -13.78 -23.12
C ALA A 116 -18.34 -15.14 -23.38
N ALA A 117 -17.46 -15.56 -22.46
CA ALA A 117 -16.73 -16.83 -22.55
C ALA A 117 -17.53 -18.06 -22.08
N GLY A 118 -18.77 -17.90 -21.59
CA GLY A 118 -19.64 -19.03 -21.25
C GLY A 118 -19.11 -19.96 -20.17
N VAL A 119 -18.28 -19.47 -19.24
CA VAL A 119 -17.78 -20.29 -18.13
C VAL A 119 -18.94 -20.52 -17.15
N PRO A 120 -19.36 -21.77 -16.89
CA PRO A 120 -20.45 -22.04 -15.97
C PRO A 120 -20.04 -21.61 -14.55
N GLN A 121 -20.94 -20.88 -13.89
CA GLN A 121 -20.81 -20.46 -12.50
C GLN A 121 -20.87 -21.71 -11.59
N ALA A 122 -19.72 -22.34 -11.37
CA ALA A 122 -19.60 -23.45 -10.44
C ALA A 122 -19.52 -22.91 -8.99
N ALA A 123 -20.64 -23.07 -8.29
CA ALA A 123 -20.80 -23.19 -6.85
C ALA A 123 -20.36 -22.01 -5.96
N ALA A 124 -21.32 -21.11 -5.73
CA ALA A 124 -21.56 -20.61 -4.38
C ALA A 124 -22.08 -21.79 -3.53
N ALA A 125 -21.27 -22.31 -2.61
CA ALA A 125 -21.65 -23.01 -1.36
C ALA A 125 -20.47 -23.85 -0.83
N ALA A 126 -19.96 -23.52 0.37
CA ALA A 126 -19.67 -24.43 1.49
C ALA A 126 -18.54 -23.91 2.40
N ALA A 127 -18.91 -23.77 3.69
CA ALA A 127 -18.10 -23.65 4.92
C ALA A 127 -17.29 -22.36 5.14
#